data_AF-A0A1R3HYT7-F1
#
_entry.id   AF-A0A1R3HYT7-F1
#
_cell.length_a   1.000
_cell.length_b   1.000
_cell.length_c   1.000
_cell.angle_alpha   90.00
_cell.angle_beta   90.00
_cell.angle_gamma   90.00
#
_symmetry.space_group_name_H-M   'P 1'
#
loop_
_entity.id
_entity.type
_entity.pdbx_description
1 polymer ?
#
loop_
_entity_poly.entity_id
_entity_poly.type
_entity_poly.pdbx_seq_one_letter_code
_entity_poly.pdbx_strand_id
1 'polypeptide(L)'
;MGSVSLKIGDGTARFKRATLCSSAVNVLMLFSVLTTNLFALYAFTYSPKQHLNNPLLHHPHKNISLITEQISLIMREIDSSQRKLAKMEKELLGYDTLDLSRPNLANELKLFLQHHQLPLGKDSRTGITEMVASVGHSCEKSADLLSQYMSYKVSGPCPDDWSLAQKLILKGCEPLPRRRCFAKTVPKARSKNDFVIDDVLAMGNGGIRIGFDIGGGSGTFAARMAERNVTVITNTLNIDAPYSEFIAARGLFPLFLSLDHRFPFYDNVFDLVHATSGLDVGGKPEKLEFLMFDIDRVLRAGGLFWLDNFYCANDEKKRALTRLIERFGYKKLKWVVGEKVDAAGSGKPEIYLSAVLQKPVRV
;
A
#
# COMPACT_ATOMS: atom_id res chain seq x y z
N MET A 1 21.04 -40.84 11.59
CA MET A 1 20.63 -40.08 10.38
C MET A 1 20.94 -38.61 10.67
N GLY A 2 21.87 -37.86 10.12
CA GLY A 2 22.89 -38.01 9.09
C GLY A 2 23.33 -36.57 8.80
N SER A 3 24.39 -36.08 9.46
CA SER A 3 24.88 -34.71 9.31
C SER A 3 25.75 -34.59 8.06
N VAL A 4 25.42 -33.70 7.13
CA VAL A 4 26.23 -33.44 5.94
C VAL A 4 27.22 -32.32 6.25
N SER A 5 28.51 -32.68 6.25
CA SER A 5 29.64 -31.74 6.31
C SER A 5 30.08 -31.41 4.88
N LEU A 6 30.10 -30.12 4.53
CA LEU A 6 30.64 -29.65 3.26
C LEU A 6 32.14 -29.40 3.41
N LYS A 7 32.95 -30.27 2.80
CA LYS A 7 34.39 -30.02 2.59
C LYS A 7 34.56 -28.98 1.48
N ILE A 8 35.05 -27.81 1.83
CA ILE A 8 35.57 -26.82 0.89
C ILE A 8 36.97 -27.29 0.48
N GLY A 9 37.16 -27.59 -0.81
CA GLY A 9 38.46 -27.97 -1.36
C GLY A 9 39.33 -26.75 -1.64
N ASP A 10 40.56 -26.77 -1.12
CA ASP A 10 41.62 -25.82 -1.45
C ASP A 10 42.05 -25.96 -2.92
N GLY A 11 41.38 -25.21 -3.80
CA GLY A 11 41.72 -25.08 -5.21
C GLY A 11 42.29 -23.70 -5.51
N THR A 12 43.62 -23.59 -5.54
CA THR A 12 44.31 -22.39 -6.06
C THR A 12 44.06 -22.27 -7.57
N ALA A 13 43.24 -21.30 -7.98
CA ALA A 13 42.97 -21.02 -9.38
C ALA A 13 44.20 -20.39 -10.06
N ARG A 14 45.02 -21.22 -10.74
CA ARG A 14 46.01 -20.74 -11.71
C ARG A 14 45.30 -20.22 -12.96
N PHE A 15 45.33 -18.91 -13.19
CA PHE A 15 44.93 -18.31 -14.47
C PHE A 15 45.93 -18.70 -15.57
N LYS A 16 45.50 -19.52 -16.53
CA LYS A 16 46.23 -19.74 -17.78
C LYS A 16 46.04 -18.55 -18.71
N ARG A 17 47.14 -18.12 -19.32
CA ARG A 17 47.24 -17.04 -20.32
C ARG A 17 46.27 -17.32 -21.48
N ALA A 18 45.44 -16.33 -21.82
CA ALA A 18 44.45 -16.42 -22.89
C ALA A 18 45.13 -16.71 -24.24
N THR A 19 44.77 -17.84 -24.84
CA THR A 19 45.12 -18.20 -26.22
C THR A 19 44.37 -17.31 -27.21
N LEU A 20 45.00 -17.05 -28.37
CA LEU A 20 44.56 -16.24 -29.52
C LEU A 20 43.09 -16.45 -29.98
N CYS A 21 42.43 -17.54 -29.57
CA CYS A 21 41.02 -17.80 -29.88
C CYS A 21 40.04 -16.92 -29.07
N SER A 22 40.46 -16.35 -27.94
CA SER A 22 39.60 -15.50 -27.10
C SER A 22 39.41 -14.08 -27.66
N SER A 23 40.38 -13.57 -28.45
CA SER A 23 40.27 -12.24 -29.04
C SER A 23 39.26 -12.21 -30.19
N ALA A 24 39.20 -13.26 -31.01
CA ALA A 24 38.24 -13.37 -32.11
C ALA A 24 36.78 -13.39 -31.62
N VAL A 25 36.50 -14.10 -30.53
CA VAL A 25 35.16 -14.14 -29.92
C VAL A 25 34.79 -12.77 -29.32
N ASN A 26 35.74 -12.10 -28.67
CA ASN A 26 35.49 -10.75 -28.15
C ASN A 26 35.26 -9.72 -29.27
N VAL A 27 35.97 -9.84 -30.39
CA VAL A 27 35.76 -8.99 -31.58
C VAL A 27 34.40 -9.25 -32.22
N LEU A 28 33.97 -10.51 -32.32
CA LEU A 28 32.63 -10.87 -32.80
C LEU A 28 31.53 -10.32 -31.88
N MET A 29 31.71 -10.41 -30.57
CA MET A 29 30.77 -9.83 -29.59
C MET A 29 30.70 -8.31 -29.72
N LEU A 30 31.85 -7.63 -29.87
CA LEU A 30 31.89 -6.18 -30.07
C LEU A 30 31.21 -5.76 -31.39
N PHE A 31 31.44 -6.50 -32.47
CA PHE A 31 30.81 -6.26 -33.76
C PHE A 31 29.29 -6.47 -33.72
N SER A 32 28.83 -7.49 -32.99
CA SER A 32 27.39 -7.72 -32.74
C SER A 32 26.76 -6.55 -31.97
N VAL A 33 27.41 -6.06 -30.91
CA VAL A 33 26.92 -4.92 -30.13
C VAL A 33 26.92 -3.64 -30.96
N LEU A 34 27.94 -3.41 -31.80
CA LEU A 34 28.00 -2.23 -32.66
C LEU A 34 26.94 -2.27 -33.76
N THR A 35 26.74 -3.41 -34.42
CA THR A 35 25.74 -3.54 -35.49
C THR A 35 24.31 -3.45 -34.96
N THR A 36 24.01 -4.03 -33.80
CA THR A 36 22.69 -3.91 -33.17
C THR A 36 22.39 -2.47 -32.73
N ASN A 37 23.35 -1.75 -32.15
CA ASN A 37 23.18 -0.35 -31.80
C ASN A 37 23.08 0.57 -33.04
N LEU A 38 23.84 0.29 -34.11
CA LEU A 38 23.77 1.07 -35.35
C LEU A 38 22.44 0.85 -36.07
N PHE A 39 21.92 -0.39 -36.07
CA PHE A 39 20.60 -0.69 -36.61
C PHE A 39 19.48 -0.04 -35.80
N ALA A 40 19.58 -0.05 -34.47
CA ALA A 40 18.65 0.69 -33.61
C ALA A 40 18.70 2.19 -33.92
N LEU A 41 19.89 2.78 -34.02
CA LEU A 41 20.04 4.19 -34.39
C LEU A 41 19.43 4.48 -35.76
N TYR A 42 19.66 3.64 -36.77
CA TYR A 42 19.03 3.77 -38.09
C TYR A 42 17.51 3.69 -37.99
N ALA A 43 16.95 2.70 -37.29
CA ALA A 43 15.51 2.55 -37.11
C ALA A 43 14.87 3.75 -36.39
N PHE A 44 15.56 4.35 -35.42
CA PHE A 44 15.08 5.53 -34.69
C PHE A 44 15.29 6.86 -35.42
N THR A 45 16.26 6.95 -36.33
CA THR A 45 16.58 8.19 -37.08
C THR A 45 16.06 8.19 -38.52
N TYR A 46 15.61 7.04 -39.03
CA TYR A 46 15.00 6.92 -40.34
C TYR A 46 13.62 7.58 -40.34
N SER A 47 13.60 8.84 -40.79
CA SER A 47 12.39 9.58 -41.16
C SER A 47 12.21 9.45 -42.68
N PRO A 48 11.12 8.84 -43.17
CA PRO A 48 10.90 8.73 -44.61
C PRO A 48 10.62 10.13 -45.18
N LYS A 49 11.54 10.65 -46.00
CA LYS A 49 11.26 11.83 -46.83
C LYS A 49 10.14 11.48 -47.81
N GLN A 50 8.94 12.02 -47.60
CA GLN A 50 7.89 12.04 -48.61
C GLN A 50 8.36 12.89 -49.79
N HIS A 51 8.81 12.24 -50.86
CA HIS A 51 8.92 12.88 -52.16
C HIS A 51 7.52 13.06 -52.74
N LEU A 52 6.95 14.25 -52.55
CA LEU A 52 5.75 14.68 -53.23
C LEU A 52 6.13 15.11 -54.66
N ASN A 53 6.15 14.16 -55.60
CA ASN A 53 6.15 14.45 -57.02
C ASN A 53 4.74 14.18 -57.56
N ASN A 54 3.89 15.21 -57.56
CA ASN A 54 2.78 15.30 -58.51
C ASN A 54 3.35 15.75 -59.85
N PRO A 55 2.94 15.11 -60.96
CA PRO A 55 2.08 15.88 -61.84
C PRO A 55 0.89 15.08 -62.42
N LEU A 56 -0.13 15.87 -62.75
CA LEU A 56 -1.22 15.65 -63.72
C LEU A 56 -2.52 15.00 -63.24
N LEU A 57 -3.44 15.90 -62.88
CA LEU A 57 -4.88 15.79 -63.07
C LEU A 57 -5.25 15.32 -64.49
N HIS A 58 -6.15 14.35 -64.60
CA HIS A 58 -7.43 14.47 -65.34
C HIS A 58 -8.21 13.13 -65.37
N HIS A 59 -9.23 12.97 -64.50
CA HIS A 59 -10.59 12.43 -64.80
C HIS A 59 -11.39 12.14 -63.49
N PRO A 60 -12.74 12.23 -63.50
CA PRO A 60 -13.47 12.99 -62.49
C PRO A 60 -14.35 12.14 -61.55
N HIS A 61 -14.31 12.50 -60.26
CA HIS A 61 -15.42 12.64 -59.30
C HIS A 61 -16.52 11.57 -59.10
N LYS A 62 -16.56 10.42 -59.78
CA LYS A 62 -17.57 9.37 -59.49
C LYS A 62 -17.07 8.26 -58.57
N ASN A 63 -15.76 8.03 -58.47
CA ASN A 63 -15.23 6.91 -57.68
C ASN A 63 -14.98 7.25 -56.20
N ILE A 64 -14.90 8.53 -55.83
CA ILE A 64 -14.62 8.93 -54.44
C ILE A 64 -15.87 8.76 -53.56
N SER A 65 -17.09 8.98 -54.08
CA SER A 65 -18.32 8.77 -53.31
C SER A 65 -18.56 7.28 -53.01
N LEU A 66 -18.31 6.41 -53.99
CA LEU A 66 -18.42 4.95 -53.85
C LEU A 66 -17.41 4.38 -52.84
N ILE A 67 -16.17 4.87 -52.84
CA ILE A 67 -15.15 4.46 -51.87
C ILE A 67 -15.51 4.96 -50.46
N THR A 68 -16.02 6.19 -50.33
CA THR A 68 -16.44 6.75 -49.04
C THR A 68 -17.66 6.01 -48.47
N GLU A 69 -18.60 5.63 -49.33
CA GLU A 69 -19.78 4.83 -48.96
C GLU A 69 -19.39 3.41 -48.54
N GLN A 70 -18.50 2.75 -49.28
CA GLN A 70 -17.96 1.44 -48.89
C GLN A 70 -17.18 1.48 -47.57
N ILE A 71 -16.35 2.50 -47.34
CA ILE A 71 -15.64 2.67 -46.06
C ILE A 71 -16.64 2.87 -44.91
N SER A 72 -17.73 3.63 -45.13
CA SER A 72 -18.77 3.82 -44.12
C SER A 72 -19.52 2.53 -43.77
N LEU A 73 -19.75 1.66 -44.77
CA LEU A 73 -20.36 0.35 -44.58
C LEU A 73 -19.43 -0.59 -43.82
N ILE A 74 -18.13 -0.60 -44.17
CA ILE A 74 -17.11 -1.39 -43.46
C ILE A 74 -17.00 -0.94 -42.01
N MET A 75 -16.98 0.36 -41.74
CA MET A 75 -16.93 0.88 -40.36
C MET A 75 -18.19 0.50 -39.56
N ARG A 76 -19.37 0.53 -40.18
CA ARG A 76 -20.60 0.02 -39.56
C ARG A 76 -20.55 -1.48 -39.26
N GLU A 77 -20.00 -2.28 -40.17
CA GLU A 77 -19.84 -3.72 -40.01
C GLU A 77 -18.85 -4.06 -38.89
N ILE A 78 -17.74 -3.32 -38.81
CA ILE A 78 -16.73 -3.43 -37.73
C ILE A 78 -17.37 -3.10 -36.39
N ASP A 79 -18.08 -1.97 -36.30
CA ASP A 79 -18.74 -1.53 -35.07
C ASP A 79 -19.83 -2.52 -34.63
N SER A 80 -20.62 -3.04 -35.57
CA SER A 80 -21.58 -4.14 -35.33
C SER A 80 -20.90 -5.41 -34.80
N SER A 81 -19.75 -5.78 -35.39
CA SER A 81 -18.98 -6.96 -34.98
C SER A 81 -18.35 -6.80 -33.60
N GLN A 82 -17.83 -5.61 -33.27
CA GLN A 82 -17.33 -5.31 -31.93
C GLN A 82 -18.43 -5.37 -30.88
N ARG A 83 -19.62 -4.85 -31.18
CA ARG A 83 -20.79 -4.97 -30.28
C ARG A 83 -21.19 -6.42 -30.04
N LYS A 84 -21.14 -7.27 -31.08
CA LYS A 84 -21.38 -8.73 -30.93
C LYS A 84 -20.30 -9.41 -30.09
N LEU A 85 -19.04 -9.04 -30.26
CA LEU A 85 -17.94 -9.57 -29.45
C LEU A 85 -18.10 -9.21 -27.97
N ALA A 86 -18.39 -7.93 -27.67
CA ALA A 86 -18.65 -7.48 -26.31
C ALA A 86 -19.85 -8.21 -25.67
N LYS A 87 -20.89 -8.51 -26.47
CA LYS A 87 -22.04 -9.30 -26.01
C LYS A 87 -21.65 -10.77 -25.72
N MET A 88 -20.83 -11.39 -26.57
CA MET A 88 -20.33 -12.75 -26.33
C MET A 88 -19.38 -12.83 -25.14
N GLU A 89 -18.48 -11.85 -24.95
CA GLU A 89 -17.61 -11.79 -23.76
C GLU A 89 -18.44 -11.66 -22.48
N LYS A 90 -19.50 -10.85 -22.51
CA LYS A 90 -20.46 -10.74 -21.41
C LYS A 90 -21.16 -12.07 -21.09
N GLU A 91 -21.61 -12.79 -22.11
CA GLU A 91 -22.31 -14.08 -21.96
C GLU A 91 -21.36 -15.22 -21.53
N LEU A 92 -20.09 -15.21 -21.95
CA LEU A 92 -19.15 -16.30 -21.73
C LEU A 92 -18.32 -16.14 -20.45
N LEU A 93 -17.97 -14.91 -20.06
CA LEU A 93 -17.03 -14.63 -18.97
C LEU A 93 -17.66 -13.85 -17.80
N GLY A 94 -18.90 -13.36 -17.94
CA GLY A 94 -19.60 -12.62 -16.89
C GLY A 94 -18.96 -11.26 -16.54
N TYR A 95 -18.10 -10.72 -17.39
CA TYR A 95 -17.45 -9.42 -17.18
C TYR A 95 -18.44 -8.28 -17.42
N ASP A 96 -19.13 -7.87 -16.36
CA ASP A 96 -19.80 -6.57 -16.33
C ASP A 96 -18.76 -5.44 -16.18
N THR A 97 -18.75 -4.53 -17.17
CA THR A 97 -17.98 -3.29 -17.15
C THR A 97 -18.80 -2.17 -16.53
N LEU A 98 -18.15 -1.23 -15.82
CA LEU A 98 -18.83 -0.04 -15.30
C LEU A 98 -19.42 0.80 -16.45
N ASP A 99 -20.74 0.94 -16.48
CA ASP A 99 -21.43 1.78 -17.46
C ASP A 99 -21.26 3.27 -17.13
N LEU A 100 -20.53 3.98 -18.01
CA LEU A 100 -20.26 5.42 -17.90
C LEU A 100 -21.50 6.29 -18.11
N SER A 101 -22.58 5.71 -18.63
CA SER A 101 -23.86 6.36 -18.89
C SER A 101 -24.76 6.43 -17.66
N ARG A 102 -24.38 5.77 -16.54
CA ARG A 102 -25.17 5.76 -15.31
C ARG A 102 -25.39 7.19 -14.79
N PRO A 103 -26.64 7.56 -14.43
CA PRO A 103 -26.89 8.80 -13.72
C PRO A 103 -26.17 8.75 -12.36
N ASN A 104 -25.59 9.87 -11.92
CA ASN A 104 -24.85 10.02 -10.65
C ASN A 104 -23.41 9.50 -10.59
N LEU A 105 -22.75 9.22 -11.72
CA LEU A 105 -21.31 8.94 -11.73
C LEU A 105 -20.49 10.25 -11.61
N ALA A 106 -19.56 10.30 -10.65
CA ALA A 106 -18.70 11.46 -10.41
C ALA A 106 -17.83 11.78 -11.63
N ASN A 107 -17.61 13.08 -11.87
CA ASN A 107 -16.84 13.54 -13.04
C ASN A 107 -15.40 13.01 -13.06
N GLU A 108 -14.75 12.92 -11.90
CA GLU A 108 -13.39 12.37 -11.79
C GLU A 108 -13.36 10.86 -12.06
N LEU A 109 -14.42 10.12 -11.72
CA LEU A 109 -14.55 8.71 -12.05
C LEU A 109 -14.75 8.50 -13.55
N LYS A 110 -15.59 9.33 -14.19
CA LYS A 110 -15.75 9.34 -15.65
C LYS A 110 -14.44 9.60 -16.37
N LEU A 111 -13.70 10.62 -15.91
CA LEU A 111 -12.41 10.99 -16.48
C LEU A 111 -11.37 9.88 -16.30
N PHE A 112 -11.33 9.24 -15.13
CA PHE A 112 -10.42 8.13 -14.85
C PHE A 112 -10.68 6.93 -15.76
N LEU A 113 -11.95 6.59 -15.98
CA LEU A 113 -12.38 5.47 -16.82
C LEU A 113 -12.39 5.79 -18.32
N GLN A 114 -12.16 7.05 -18.70
CA GLN A 114 -12.18 7.46 -20.10
C GLN A 114 -11.04 6.79 -20.88
N HIS A 115 -11.31 6.41 -22.13
CA HIS A 115 -10.30 5.85 -23.02
C HIS A 115 -9.33 6.97 -23.42
N HIS A 116 -8.03 6.69 -23.30
CA HIS A 116 -6.96 7.63 -23.66
C HIS A 116 -6.19 7.06 -24.85
N GLN A 117 -6.00 7.86 -25.90
CA GLN A 117 -5.18 7.43 -27.04
C GLN A 117 -3.76 7.08 -26.59
N LEU A 118 -3.19 6.01 -27.15
CA LEU A 118 -1.81 5.64 -26.89
C LEU A 118 -0.88 6.76 -27.38
N PRO A 119 0.12 7.18 -26.58
CA PRO A 119 1.01 8.27 -26.94
C PRO A 119 1.76 8.07 -28.27
N LEU A 120 1.99 6.81 -28.65
CA LEU A 120 2.72 6.42 -29.87
C LEU A 120 1.78 5.90 -30.99
N GLY A 121 0.46 6.07 -30.83
CA GLY A 121 -0.53 5.53 -31.76
C GLY A 121 -0.72 4.01 -31.61
N LYS A 122 -1.16 3.37 -32.70
CA LYS A 122 -1.54 1.95 -32.72
C LYS A 122 -0.36 1.04 -32.37
N ASP A 123 -0.53 0.19 -31.37
CA ASP A 123 0.43 -0.87 -31.06
C ASP A 123 0.51 -1.88 -32.22
N SER A 124 1.71 -2.13 -32.74
CA SER A 124 1.90 -2.96 -33.93
C SER A 124 1.61 -4.45 -33.69
N ARG A 125 1.63 -4.91 -32.43
CA ARG A 125 1.44 -6.32 -32.06
C ARG A 125 -0.01 -6.65 -31.72
N THR A 126 -0.63 -5.81 -30.90
CA THR A 126 -2.00 -6.01 -30.38
C THR A 126 -3.03 -5.23 -31.18
N GLY A 127 -2.61 -4.25 -31.97
CA GLY A 127 -3.51 -3.38 -32.74
C GLY A 127 -4.30 -2.40 -31.88
N ILE A 128 -4.06 -2.36 -30.56
CA ILE A 128 -4.72 -1.46 -29.62
C ILE A 128 -4.30 -0.02 -29.92
N THR A 129 -5.27 0.89 -29.93
CA THR A 129 -5.04 2.34 -30.16
C THR A 129 -5.25 3.15 -28.89
N GLU A 130 -5.94 2.60 -27.89
CA GLU A 130 -6.38 3.31 -26.70
C GLU A 130 -6.02 2.51 -25.44
N MET A 131 -5.65 3.23 -24.39
CA MET A 131 -5.44 2.71 -23.05
C MET A 131 -6.69 2.97 -22.21
N VAL A 132 -7.08 1.96 -21.45
CA VAL A 132 -8.18 2.02 -20.46
C VAL A 132 -7.60 1.87 -19.06
N ALA A 133 -8.20 2.57 -18.09
CA ALA A 133 -7.84 2.36 -16.70
C ALA A 133 -8.43 1.03 -16.20
N SER A 134 -7.61 0.24 -15.52
CA SER A 134 -8.06 -1.00 -14.89
C SER A 134 -8.82 -0.68 -13.61
N VAL A 135 -10.03 -1.23 -13.49
CA VAL A 135 -10.82 -1.19 -12.26
C VAL A 135 -11.24 -2.61 -11.91
N GLY A 136 -11.18 -2.96 -10.62
CA GLY A 136 -11.56 -4.28 -10.16
C GLY A 136 -13.01 -4.60 -10.54
N HIS A 137 -13.26 -5.82 -11.01
CA HIS A 137 -14.60 -6.22 -11.47
C HIS A 137 -15.69 -6.04 -10.38
N SER A 138 -15.36 -6.30 -9.12
CA SER A 138 -16.26 -6.09 -7.97
C SER A 138 -16.67 -4.63 -7.75
N CYS A 139 -15.97 -3.66 -8.36
CA CYS A 139 -16.36 -2.25 -8.32
C CYS A 139 -17.67 -1.96 -9.05
N GLU A 140 -18.07 -2.79 -10.01
CA GLU A 140 -19.36 -2.65 -10.70
C GLU A 140 -20.52 -2.67 -9.69
N LYS A 141 -20.48 -3.61 -8.74
CA LYS A 141 -21.46 -3.77 -7.65
C LYS A 141 -21.37 -2.67 -6.59
N SER A 142 -20.31 -1.88 -6.62
CA SER A 142 -20.04 -0.78 -5.67
C SER A 142 -19.90 0.57 -6.36
N ALA A 143 -20.47 0.71 -7.56
CA ALA A 143 -20.32 1.90 -8.41
C ALA A 143 -20.74 3.20 -7.69
N ASP A 144 -21.79 3.16 -6.87
CA ASP A 144 -22.27 4.33 -6.12
C ASP A 144 -21.27 4.78 -5.05
N LEU A 145 -20.73 3.83 -4.28
CA LEU A 145 -19.69 4.10 -3.28
C LEU A 145 -18.42 4.59 -3.94
N LEU A 146 -18.07 4.03 -5.10
CA LEU A 146 -16.90 4.43 -5.87
C LEU A 146 -17.06 5.83 -6.44
N SER A 147 -18.26 6.15 -6.94
CA SER A 147 -18.65 7.48 -7.39
C SER A 147 -18.55 8.49 -6.25
N GLN A 148 -19.09 8.15 -5.08
CA GLN A 148 -18.99 8.97 -3.88
C GLN A 148 -17.51 9.21 -3.49
N TYR A 149 -16.68 8.17 -3.52
CA TYR A 149 -15.25 8.29 -3.22
C TYR A 149 -14.51 9.13 -4.27
N MET A 150 -14.91 9.09 -5.53
CA MET A 150 -14.32 9.92 -6.58
C MET A 150 -14.95 11.33 -6.66
N SER A 151 -15.89 11.66 -5.78
CA SER A 151 -16.46 13.00 -5.67
C SER A 151 -15.58 13.88 -4.80
N TYR A 152 -14.61 14.56 -5.42
CA TYR A 152 -13.73 15.52 -4.74
C TYR A 152 -13.53 16.80 -5.56
N LYS A 153 -13.14 17.87 -4.87
CA LYS A 153 -12.85 19.16 -5.52
C LYS A 153 -11.48 19.11 -6.19
N VAL A 154 -11.45 19.29 -7.51
CA VAL A 154 -10.21 19.44 -8.29
C VAL A 154 -9.43 20.65 -7.78
N SER A 155 -8.12 20.49 -7.61
CA SER A 155 -7.22 21.51 -7.03
C SER A 155 -7.67 21.99 -5.65
N GLY A 156 -8.42 21.17 -4.92
CA GLY A 156 -8.72 21.35 -3.50
C GLY A 156 -8.01 20.31 -2.64
N PRO A 157 -8.13 20.37 -1.30
CA PRO A 157 -7.64 19.31 -0.44
C PRO A 157 -8.42 18.02 -0.69
N CYS A 158 -7.73 16.88 -0.70
CA CYS A 158 -8.40 15.59 -0.79
C CYS A 158 -9.29 15.36 0.44
N PRO A 159 -10.54 14.88 0.28
CA PRO A 159 -11.41 14.50 1.39
C PRO A 159 -10.76 13.45 2.30
N ASP A 160 -11.10 13.52 3.59
CA ASP A 160 -10.61 12.61 4.63
C ASP A 160 -11.69 11.57 4.95
N ASP A 161 -11.91 10.68 3.99
CA ASP A 161 -13.00 9.71 3.96
C ASP A 161 -12.46 8.28 3.94
N TRP A 162 -11.53 8.01 4.87
CA TRP A 162 -10.97 6.68 5.12
C TRP A 162 -12.06 5.60 5.27
N SER A 163 -13.15 5.91 5.96
CA SER A 163 -14.26 4.97 6.17
C SER A 163 -14.95 4.57 4.86
N LEU A 164 -14.99 5.47 3.87
CA LEU A 164 -15.54 5.17 2.54
C LEU A 164 -14.58 4.32 1.71
N ALA A 165 -13.28 4.64 1.75
CA ALA A 165 -12.23 3.81 1.15
C ALA A 165 -12.26 2.38 1.71
N GLN A 166 -12.40 2.24 3.03
CA GLN A 166 -12.48 0.95 3.71
C GLN A 166 -13.73 0.16 3.28
N LYS A 167 -14.89 0.80 3.15
CA LYS A 167 -16.12 0.16 2.64
C LYS A 167 -15.96 -0.36 1.21
N LEU A 168 -15.22 0.36 0.36
CA LEU A 168 -14.91 -0.10 -1.00
C LEU A 168 -14.04 -1.36 -0.96
N ILE A 169 -12.95 -1.33 -0.19
CA ILE A 169 -12.03 -2.47 -0.02
C ILE A 169 -12.78 -3.70 0.48
N LEU A 170 -13.66 -3.52 1.48
CA LEU A 170 -14.51 -4.59 2.04
C LEU A 170 -15.44 -5.23 1.00
N LYS A 171 -15.83 -4.49 -0.04
CA LYS A 171 -16.63 -5.01 -1.16
C LYS A 171 -15.78 -5.49 -2.33
N GLY A 172 -14.46 -5.61 -2.15
CA GLY A 172 -13.51 -6.03 -3.19
C GLY A 172 -13.28 -4.97 -4.27
N CYS A 173 -13.66 -3.72 -4.02
CA CYS A 173 -13.39 -2.60 -4.92
C CYS A 173 -12.22 -1.78 -4.38
N GLU A 174 -11.14 -1.69 -5.15
CA GLU A 174 -9.98 -0.89 -4.76
C GLU A 174 -10.30 0.62 -4.87
N PRO A 175 -10.05 1.42 -3.82
CA PRO A 175 -10.18 2.87 -3.89
C PRO A 175 -9.23 3.44 -4.95
N LEU A 176 -9.78 4.14 -5.94
CA LEU A 176 -9.01 4.64 -7.07
C LEU A 176 -8.11 5.82 -6.67
N PRO A 177 -6.94 5.99 -7.31
CA PRO A 177 -6.01 7.05 -6.97
C PRO A 177 -6.60 8.42 -7.31
N ARG A 178 -6.76 9.28 -6.28
CA ARG A 178 -7.14 10.69 -6.46
C ARG A 178 -5.93 11.52 -6.87
N ARG A 179 -5.79 11.79 -8.17
CA ARG A 179 -4.61 12.48 -8.73
C ARG A 179 -4.76 13.99 -8.84
N ARG A 180 -5.99 14.51 -8.76
CA ARG A 180 -6.30 15.93 -9.02
C ARG A 180 -6.74 16.70 -7.77
N CYS A 181 -6.44 16.18 -6.58
CA CYS A 181 -6.58 16.90 -5.32
C CYS A 181 -5.21 16.98 -4.62
N PHE A 182 -5.03 18.03 -3.81
CA PHE A 182 -3.85 18.18 -2.98
C PHE A 182 -3.96 17.23 -1.80
N ALA A 183 -3.02 16.28 -1.70
CA ALA A 183 -2.88 15.46 -0.51
C ALA A 183 -2.83 16.39 0.71
N LYS A 184 -3.58 16.07 1.76
CA LYS A 184 -3.46 16.79 3.02
C LYS A 184 -2.01 16.73 3.44
N THR A 185 -1.31 17.86 3.41
CA THR A 185 -0.16 18.07 4.27
C THR A 185 -0.74 18.10 5.67
N VAL A 186 -0.76 16.95 6.36
CA VAL A 186 -1.06 16.95 7.80
C VAL A 186 0.03 17.81 8.40
N PRO A 187 -0.27 19.07 8.82
CA PRO A 187 0.70 19.79 9.60
C PRO A 187 0.73 18.98 10.88
N LYS A 188 1.76 18.13 11.06
CA LYS A 188 2.12 17.71 12.40
C LYS A 188 2.55 18.98 13.11
N ALA A 189 1.60 19.78 13.58
CA ALA A 189 1.76 20.41 14.87
C ALA A 189 2.12 19.22 15.76
N ARG A 190 3.42 19.02 16.00
CA ARG A 190 3.92 17.90 16.77
C ARG A 190 3.22 18.03 18.11
N SER A 191 2.17 17.24 18.31
CA SER A 191 1.54 17.18 19.62
C SER A 191 2.65 16.73 20.55
N LYS A 192 2.75 17.33 21.73
CA LYS A 192 3.75 16.94 22.73
C LYS A 192 3.67 15.44 23.06
N ASN A 193 2.51 14.83 22.78
CA ASN A 193 2.20 13.42 22.96
C ASN A 193 2.76 12.52 21.85
N ASP A 194 3.06 13.03 20.66
CA ASP A 194 3.49 12.21 19.52
C ASP A 194 4.99 11.90 19.64
N PHE A 195 5.31 10.67 20.06
CA PHE A 195 6.69 10.22 20.18
C PHE A 195 7.20 9.72 18.82
N VAL A 196 8.38 10.20 18.42
CA VAL A 196 9.01 9.76 17.17
C VAL A 196 9.64 8.40 17.39
N ILE A 197 9.44 7.48 16.44
CA ILE A 197 9.96 6.11 16.50
C ILE A 197 11.47 6.11 16.79
N ASP A 198 12.25 6.93 16.09
CA ASP A 198 13.70 6.98 16.24
C ASP A 198 14.12 7.40 17.66
N ASP A 199 13.39 8.33 18.28
CA ASP A 199 13.65 8.75 19.67
C ASP A 199 13.38 7.59 20.65
N VAL A 200 12.29 6.84 20.44
CA VAL A 200 11.96 5.70 21.32
C VAL A 200 12.95 4.56 21.13
N LEU A 201 13.36 4.28 19.88
CA LEU A 201 14.38 3.28 19.61
C LEU A 201 15.72 3.64 20.23
N ALA A 202 16.09 4.92 20.26
CA ALA A 202 17.31 5.41 20.94
C ALA A 202 17.24 5.28 22.48
N MET A 203 16.05 5.24 23.07
CA MET A 203 15.87 4.98 24.51
C MET A 203 16.04 3.49 24.86
N GLY A 204 15.81 2.60 23.90
CA GLY A 204 16.22 1.20 24.02
C GLY A 204 17.72 1.15 23.76
N ASN A 205 18.49 0.49 24.62
CA ASN A 205 19.97 0.44 24.54
C ASN A 205 20.51 -0.32 23.30
N GLY A 206 20.10 0.05 22.07
CA GLY A 206 20.52 -0.52 20.79
C GLY A 206 19.99 -1.93 20.50
N GLY A 207 19.09 -2.46 21.33
CA GLY A 207 18.71 -3.88 21.35
C GLY A 207 17.29 -4.20 20.87
N ILE A 208 16.56 -3.25 20.28
CA ILE A 208 15.18 -3.50 19.83
C ILE A 208 15.20 -4.11 18.43
N ARG A 209 14.74 -5.36 18.31
CA ARG A 209 14.71 -6.13 17.08
C ARG A 209 13.35 -6.79 16.84
N ILE A 210 12.66 -7.17 17.90
CA ILE A 210 11.33 -7.76 17.84
C ILE A 210 10.35 -7.01 18.74
N GLY A 211 9.21 -6.65 18.17
CA GLY A 211 8.15 -5.91 18.84
C GLY A 211 6.79 -6.60 18.76
N PHE A 212 5.92 -6.29 19.71
CA PHE A 212 4.52 -6.67 19.69
C PHE A 212 3.65 -5.41 19.73
N ASP A 213 2.73 -5.29 18.78
CA ASP A 213 1.90 -4.09 18.58
C ASP A 213 0.44 -4.39 18.88
N ILE A 214 -0.06 -3.84 19.99
CA ILE A 214 -1.42 -3.98 20.48
C ILE A 214 -2.27 -2.83 19.94
N GLY A 215 -3.23 -3.17 19.07
CA GLY A 215 -4.10 -2.17 18.46
C GLY A 215 -3.44 -1.43 17.29
N GLY A 216 -2.62 -2.13 16.50
CA GLY A 216 -1.89 -1.56 15.36
C GLY A 216 -2.74 -1.25 14.12
N GLY A 217 -4.04 -1.58 14.14
CA GLY A 217 -4.99 -1.33 13.04
C GLY A 217 -4.53 -1.97 11.74
N SER A 218 -4.21 -1.13 10.75
CA SER A 218 -3.73 -1.55 9.41
C SER A 218 -2.24 -1.95 9.35
N GLY A 219 -1.54 -2.01 10.49
CA GLY A 219 -0.12 -2.35 10.56
C GLY A 219 0.81 -1.21 10.17
N THR A 220 0.37 0.05 10.30
CA THR A 220 1.19 1.22 9.95
C THR A 220 2.43 1.32 10.83
N PHE A 221 2.29 1.10 12.14
CA PHE A 221 3.42 1.08 13.07
C PHE A 221 4.42 -0.02 12.69
N ALA A 222 3.94 -1.25 12.50
CA ALA A 222 4.79 -2.37 12.05
C ALA A 222 5.54 -2.08 10.74
N ALA A 223 4.89 -1.45 9.76
CA ALA A 223 5.54 -1.04 8.51
C ALA A 223 6.71 -0.07 8.76
N ARG A 224 6.53 0.92 9.63
CA ARG A 224 7.56 1.92 9.95
C ARG A 224 8.71 1.35 10.78
N MET A 225 8.42 0.34 11.59
CA MET A 225 9.42 -0.40 12.36
C MET A 225 10.24 -1.32 11.44
N ALA A 226 9.61 -1.94 10.45
CA ALA A 226 10.29 -2.77 9.45
C ALA A 226 11.33 -1.97 8.63
N GLU A 227 11.06 -0.71 8.28
CA GLU A 227 12.03 0.22 7.65
C GLU A 227 13.31 0.41 8.49
N ARG A 228 13.23 0.15 9.81
CA ARG A 228 14.33 0.26 10.79
C ARG A 228 14.87 -1.10 11.22
N ASN A 229 14.58 -2.16 10.46
CA ASN A 229 14.96 -3.54 10.76
C ASN A 229 14.40 -4.07 12.09
N VAL A 230 13.24 -3.58 12.52
CA VAL A 230 12.51 -4.12 13.67
C VAL A 230 11.30 -4.91 13.17
N THR A 231 11.27 -6.20 13.47
CA THR A 231 10.14 -7.08 13.15
C THR A 231 9.06 -6.89 14.19
N VAL A 232 7.85 -6.53 13.77
CA VAL A 232 6.71 -6.33 14.67
C VAL A 232 5.60 -7.31 14.33
N ILE A 233 5.10 -8.00 15.34
CA ILE A 233 3.86 -8.78 15.26
C ILE A 233 2.71 -7.87 15.69
N THR A 234 1.73 -7.67 14.82
CA THR A 234 0.61 -6.76 15.06
C THR A 234 -0.65 -7.54 15.44
N ASN A 235 -1.14 -7.30 16.66
CA ASN A 235 -2.42 -7.80 17.10
C ASN A 235 -3.60 -7.11 16.40
N THR A 236 -4.60 -7.89 16.02
CA THR A 236 -5.85 -7.42 15.39
C THR A 236 -7.04 -8.33 15.75
N LEU A 237 -8.26 -7.79 15.64
CA LEU A 237 -9.52 -8.51 15.83
C LEU A 237 -10.39 -8.54 14.57
N ASN A 238 -9.91 -8.00 13.45
CA ASN A 238 -10.69 -7.79 12.21
C ASN A 238 -12.09 -7.18 12.44
N ILE A 239 -12.22 -6.31 13.44
CA ILE A 239 -13.47 -5.59 13.73
C ILE A 239 -13.64 -4.50 12.68
N ASP A 240 -14.76 -4.52 11.97
CA ASP A 240 -15.13 -3.58 10.90
C ASP A 240 -14.17 -3.54 9.68
N ALA A 241 -13.09 -4.31 9.67
CA ALA A 241 -12.14 -4.40 8.56
C ALA A 241 -11.33 -5.71 8.59
N PRO A 242 -10.90 -6.25 7.44
CA PRO A 242 -10.03 -7.42 7.35
C PRO A 242 -8.57 -6.99 7.55
N TYR A 243 -8.28 -6.48 8.75
CA TYR A 243 -6.96 -5.92 9.07
C TYR A 243 -5.85 -6.97 8.97
N SER A 244 -6.10 -8.22 9.33
CA SER A 244 -5.13 -9.31 9.24
C SER A 244 -4.65 -9.50 7.82
N GLU A 245 -5.58 -9.57 6.87
CA GLU A 245 -5.35 -9.72 5.45
C GLU A 245 -4.60 -8.51 4.89
N PHE A 246 -4.98 -7.30 5.32
CA PHE A 246 -4.31 -6.07 4.92
C PHE A 246 -2.86 -6.01 5.41
N ILE A 247 -2.61 -6.39 6.67
CA ILE A 247 -1.26 -6.45 7.26
C ILE A 247 -0.43 -7.51 6.51
N ALA A 248 -0.98 -8.70 6.29
CA ALA A 248 -0.30 -9.77 5.57
C ALA A 248 0.04 -9.38 4.12
N ALA A 249 -0.87 -8.71 3.41
CA ALA A 249 -0.65 -8.23 2.05
C ALA A 249 0.49 -7.20 1.95
N ARG A 250 0.83 -6.53 3.07
CA ARG A 250 1.99 -5.62 3.17
C ARG A 250 3.30 -6.34 3.51
N GLY A 251 3.30 -7.67 3.61
CA GLY A 251 4.44 -8.48 4.03
C GLY A 251 4.76 -8.37 5.53
N LEU A 252 3.76 -8.01 6.34
CA LEU A 252 3.89 -7.84 7.80
C LEU A 252 3.20 -9.02 8.52
N PHE A 253 3.40 -9.11 9.84
CA PHE A 253 2.95 -10.25 10.64
C PHE A 253 1.67 -9.93 11.44
N PRO A 254 0.46 -10.27 10.96
CA PRO A 254 -0.75 -10.16 11.76
C PRO A 254 -0.86 -11.30 12.77
N LEU A 255 -1.44 -11.00 13.94
CA LEU A 255 -1.93 -11.97 14.90
C LEU A 255 -3.39 -11.66 15.21
N PHE A 256 -4.29 -12.59 14.87
CA PHE A 256 -5.69 -12.48 15.25
C PHE A 256 -5.88 -12.95 16.69
N LEU A 257 -6.04 -12.02 17.64
CA LEU A 257 -6.13 -12.35 19.07
C LEU A 257 -6.95 -11.33 19.87
N SER A 258 -7.81 -11.84 20.75
CA SER A 258 -8.48 -11.03 21.77
C SER A 258 -7.57 -10.77 22.96
N LEU A 259 -7.56 -9.51 23.43
CA LEU A 259 -6.83 -9.08 24.63
C LEU A 259 -7.42 -9.63 25.93
N ASP A 260 -8.60 -10.26 25.87
CA ASP A 260 -9.19 -10.99 27.00
C ASP A 260 -8.51 -12.35 27.25
N HIS A 261 -7.69 -12.83 26.30
CA HIS A 261 -6.96 -14.09 26.41
C HIS A 261 -5.46 -13.85 26.62
N ARG A 262 -4.81 -14.83 27.22
CA ARG A 262 -3.36 -14.86 27.36
C ARG A 262 -2.68 -14.89 25.98
N PHE A 263 -1.67 -14.07 25.81
CA PHE A 263 -0.83 -13.96 24.63
C PHE A 263 -0.12 -15.29 24.36
N PRO A 264 -0.17 -15.80 23.12
CA PRO A 264 0.40 -17.08 22.72
C PRO A 264 1.93 -17.02 22.53
N PHE A 265 2.60 -16.27 23.39
CA PHE A 265 4.06 -16.11 23.39
C PHE A 265 4.63 -16.58 24.71
N TYR A 266 5.87 -17.07 24.66
CA TYR A 266 6.65 -17.36 25.85
C TYR A 266 7.03 -16.07 26.60
N ASP A 267 7.60 -16.24 27.78
CA ASP A 267 8.03 -15.14 28.61
C ASP A 267 9.29 -14.47 28.02
N ASN A 268 9.40 -13.15 28.16
CA ASN A 268 10.55 -12.35 27.72
C ASN A 268 10.90 -12.46 26.21
N VAL A 269 9.89 -12.61 25.35
CA VAL A 269 10.06 -12.71 23.89
C VAL A 269 10.34 -11.36 23.24
N PHE A 270 9.68 -10.29 23.69
CA PHE A 270 9.69 -9.00 22.99
C PHE A 270 10.66 -8.00 23.59
N ASP A 271 11.31 -7.22 22.73
CA ASP A 271 12.12 -6.06 23.13
C ASP A 271 11.26 -4.81 23.38
N LEU A 272 10.16 -4.72 22.65
CA LEU A 272 9.23 -3.60 22.65
C LEU A 272 7.79 -4.13 22.62
N VAL A 273 6.96 -3.71 23.56
CA VAL A 273 5.50 -3.81 23.42
C VAL A 273 4.98 -2.41 23.16
N HIS A 274 4.35 -2.21 22.02
CA HIS A 274 3.67 -0.98 21.64
C HIS A 274 2.16 -1.18 21.87
N ALA A 275 1.50 -0.18 22.42
CA ALA A 275 0.06 -0.22 22.64
C ALA A 275 -0.56 1.16 22.43
N THR A 276 -1.60 1.19 21.60
CA THR A 276 -2.39 2.40 21.34
C THR A 276 -3.65 2.40 22.21
N SER A 277 -4.65 3.22 21.87
CA SER A 277 -5.99 3.20 22.48
C SER A 277 -6.68 1.82 22.49
N GLY A 278 -6.13 0.80 21.82
CA GLY A 278 -6.59 -0.59 21.88
C GLY A 278 -6.50 -1.27 23.25
N LEU A 279 -5.91 -0.64 24.27
CA LEU A 279 -5.90 -1.15 25.66
C LEU A 279 -7.25 -0.97 26.40
N ASP A 280 -8.28 -0.42 25.77
CA ASP A 280 -9.60 -0.28 26.40
C ASP A 280 -10.38 -1.61 26.41
N VAL A 281 -10.01 -2.52 27.30
CA VAL A 281 -10.59 -3.87 27.41
C VAL A 281 -11.96 -3.90 28.10
N GLY A 282 -12.88 -3.01 27.71
CA GLY A 282 -14.28 -3.07 28.15
C GLY A 282 -14.53 -2.66 29.61
N GLY A 283 -13.80 -1.65 30.10
CA GLY A 283 -14.16 -0.88 31.30
C GLY A 283 -14.03 -1.58 32.66
N LYS A 284 -13.63 -2.85 32.74
CA LYS A 284 -13.39 -3.56 34.00
C LYS A 284 -11.92 -3.45 34.42
N PRO A 285 -11.60 -3.00 35.64
CA PRO A 285 -10.21 -2.81 36.08
C PRO A 285 -9.40 -4.12 36.12
N GLU A 286 -10.04 -5.25 36.41
CA GLU A 286 -9.38 -6.57 36.47
C GLU A 286 -8.86 -7.00 35.10
N LYS A 287 -9.58 -6.66 34.01
CA LYS A 287 -9.14 -6.97 32.64
C LYS A 287 -7.86 -6.22 32.28
N LEU A 288 -7.77 -4.95 32.68
CA LEU A 288 -6.55 -4.15 32.49
C LEU A 288 -5.39 -4.72 33.31
N GLU A 289 -5.65 -5.19 34.53
CA GLU A 289 -4.64 -5.84 35.36
C GLU A 289 -4.13 -7.15 34.72
N PHE A 290 -5.02 -8.05 34.26
CA PHE A 290 -4.63 -9.26 33.55
C PHE A 290 -3.81 -8.98 32.31
N LEU A 291 -4.23 -7.99 31.51
CA LEU A 291 -3.50 -7.57 30.32
C LEU A 291 -2.12 -7.01 30.68
N MET A 292 -2.01 -6.23 31.75
CA MET A 292 -0.72 -5.71 32.22
C MET A 292 0.22 -6.83 32.68
N PHE A 293 -0.28 -7.85 33.38
CA PHE A 293 0.52 -9.03 33.72
C PHE A 293 1.04 -9.76 32.48
N ASP A 294 0.22 -9.86 31.46
CA ASP A 294 0.59 -10.58 30.25
C ASP A 294 1.55 -9.79 29.35
N ILE A 295 1.36 -8.47 29.24
CA ILE A 295 2.33 -7.53 28.64
C ILE A 295 3.67 -7.65 29.37
N ASP A 296 3.66 -7.55 30.70
CA ASP A 296 4.88 -7.64 31.50
C ASP A 296 5.57 -8.98 31.30
N ARG A 297 4.82 -10.07 31.23
CA ARG A 297 5.36 -11.42 31.01
C ARG A 297 6.07 -11.56 29.68
N VAL A 298 5.47 -11.12 28.58
CA VAL A 298 6.05 -11.28 27.23
C VAL A 298 7.16 -10.27 26.93
N LEU A 299 7.16 -9.12 27.60
CA LEU A 299 8.22 -8.11 27.49
C LEU A 299 9.46 -8.55 28.26
N ARG A 300 10.64 -8.54 27.64
CA ARG A 300 11.89 -8.90 28.34
C ARG A 300 12.33 -7.85 29.34
N ALA A 301 13.09 -8.25 30.35
CA ALA A 301 13.70 -7.30 31.28
C ALA A 301 14.57 -6.27 30.55
N GLY A 302 14.43 -4.99 30.92
CA GLY A 302 15.06 -3.87 30.21
C GLY A 302 14.40 -3.47 28.88
N GLY A 303 13.41 -4.25 28.40
CA GLY A 303 12.59 -3.94 27.24
C GLY A 303 11.68 -2.73 27.48
N LEU A 304 11.15 -2.18 26.39
CA LEU A 304 10.31 -1.00 26.42
C LEU A 304 8.82 -1.35 26.32
N PHE A 305 8.02 -0.74 27.18
CA PHE A 305 6.57 -0.67 27.01
C PHE A 305 6.22 0.75 26.56
N TRP A 306 5.74 0.87 25.33
CA TRP A 306 5.38 2.15 24.71
C TRP A 306 3.86 2.27 24.61
N LEU A 307 3.30 3.15 25.43
CA LEU A 307 1.93 3.64 25.36
C LEU A 307 1.86 4.85 24.43
N ASP A 308 1.24 4.71 23.27
CA ASP A 308 1.09 5.79 22.29
C ASP A 308 -0.34 6.33 22.32
N ASN A 309 -0.49 7.61 22.69
CA ASN A 309 -1.76 8.34 22.71
C ASN A 309 -2.92 7.51 23.31
N PHE A 310 -2.72 6.95 24.50
CA PHE A 310 -3.75 6.18 25.20
C PHE A 310 -4.86 7.10 25.72
N TYR A 311 -6.08 6.89 25.22
CA TYR A 311 -7.25 7.67 25.61
C TYR A 311 -7.68 7.39 27.06
N CYS A 312 -7.67 8.45 27.87
CA CYS A 312 -8.11 8.43 29.26
C CYS A 312 -9.51 9.06 29.35
N ALA A 313 -10.55 8.25 29.17
CA ALA A 313 -11.94 8.68 29.22
C ALA A 313 -12.33 9.39 30.53
N ASN A 314 -11.66 9.05 31.63
CA ASN A 314 -11.84 9.67 32.93
C ASN A 314 -10.52 9.66 33.73
N ASP A 315 -10.44 10.53 34.73
CA ASP A 315 -9.28 10.61 35.64
C ASP A 315 -9.06 9.32 36.43
N GLU A 316 -10.12 8.55 36.65
CA GLU A 316 -10.05 7.27 37.35
C GLU A 316 -9.26 6.23 36.55
N LYS A 317 -9.52 6.08 35.25
CA LYS A 317 -8.78 5.17 34.37
C LYS A 317 -7.30 5.54 34.28
N LYS A 318 -7.01 6.84 34.19
CA LYS A 318 -5.64 7.36 34.25
C LYS A 318 -4.94 6.98 35.56
N ARG A 319 -5.61 7.18 36.71
CA ARG A 319 -5.08 6.81 38.03
C ARG A 319 -4.88 5.29 38.15
N ALA A 320 -5.81 4.49 37.68
CA ALA A 320 -5.73 3.03 37.72
C ALA A 320 -4.51 2.52 36.92
N LEU A 321 -4.34 3.00 35.68
CA LEU A 321 -3.18 2.66 34.85
C LEU A 321 -1.87 3.12 35.50
N THR A 322 -1.82 4.34 36.05
CA THR A 322 -0.63 4.87 36.73
C THR A 322 -0.25 4.01 37.95
N ARG A 323 -1.23 3.61 38.77
CA ARG A 323 -1.02 2.71 39.91
C ARG A 323 -0.48 1.35 39.48
N LEU A 324 -1.01 0.78 38.39
CA LEU A 324 -0.50 -0.49 37.86
C LEU A 324 0.95 -0.34 37.40
N ILE A 325 1.27 0.69 36.61
CA ILE A 325 2.65 0.95 36.14
C ILE A 325 3.63 1.06 37.31
N GLU A 326 3.24 1.77 38.38
CA GLU A 326 4.04 1.93 39.59
C GLU A 326 4.16 0.62 40.38
N ARG A 327 3.08 -0.15 40.52
CA ARG A 327 3.07 -1.46 41.19
C ARG A 327 4.00 -2.47 40.51
N PHE A 328 4.08 -2.44 39.19
CA PHE A 328 4.99 -3.29 38.43
C PHE A 328 6.44 -2.77 38.44
N GLY A 329 6.70 -1.57 38.96
CA GLY A 329 8.04 -1.00 39.08
C GLY A 329 8.64 -0.53 37.75
N TYR A 330 7.82 -0.18 36.76
CA TYR A 330 8.30 0.35 35.48
C TYR A 330 9.01 1.69 35.65
N LYS A 331 10.20 1.81 35.05
CA LYS A 331 10.93 3.09 35.01
C LYS A 331 10.35 3.97 33.92
N LYS A 332 9.89 5.17 34.29
CA LYS A 332 9.34 6.17 33.35
C LYS A 332 10.50 6.84 32.60
N LEU A 333 10.70 6.52 31.31
CA LEU A 333 11.71 7.16 30.47
C LEU A 333 11.19 8.44 29.83
N LYS A 334 9.93 8.40 29.37
CA LYS A 334 9.22 9.57 28.84
C LYS A 334 7.75 9.46 29.24
N TRP A 335 7.16 10.57 29.68
CA TRP A 335 5.76 10.61 30.12
C TRP A 335 5.16 11.96 29.79
N VAL A 336 4.11 11.97 28.97
CA VAL A 336 3.40 13.18 28.59
C VAL A 336 1.91 12.92 28.69
N VAL A 337 1.21 13.81 29.39
CA VAL A 337 -0.24 13.90 29.35
C VAL A 337 -0.55 15.15 28.54
N GLY A 338 -1.38 14.99 27.52
CA GLY A 338 -1.81 16.12 26.69
C GLY A 338 -3.27 16.03 26.36
N GLU A 339 -3.85 17.18 26.05
CA GLU A 339 -5.25 17.32 25.67
C GLU A 339 -5.34 17.42 24.16
N LYS A 340 -6.26 16.68 23.56
CA LYS A 340 -6.60 16.79 22.14
C LYS A 340 -8.02 17.32 22.04
N VAL A 341 -8.19 18.38 21.27
CA VAL A 341 -9.53 18.90 20.96
C VAL A 341 -10.17 17.92 19.99
N ASP A 342 -11.35 17.43 20.36
CA ASP A 342 -12.11 16.45 19.60
C ASP A 342 -12.32 16.91 18.15
N ALA A 343 -11.92 16.07 17.19
CA ALA A 343 -12.11 16.35 15.76
C ALA A 343 -13.60 16.32 15.36
N ALA A 344 -14.46 15.72 16.20
CA ALA A 344 -15.89 15.65 16.02
C ALA A 344 -16.65 16.90 16.53
N GLY A 345 -15.96 17.92 17.05
CA GLY A 345 -16.58 19.21 17.39
C GLY A 345 -17.39 19.22 18.69
N SER A 346 -17.23 18.22 19.57
CA SER A 346 -17.95 18.14 20.86
C SER A 346 -17.50 19.21 21.88
N GLY A 347 -16.39 19.92 21.62
CA GLY A 347 -15.88 21.01 22.43
C GLY A 347 -15.26 20.60 23.77
N LYS A 348 -15.27 19.31 24.13
CA LYS A 348 -14.62 18.81 25.35
C LYS A 348 -13.19 18.35 25.05
N PRO A 349 -12.19 18.77 25.85
CA PRO A 349 -10.83 18.29 25.68
C PRO A 349 -10.75 16.80 26.07
N GLU A 350 -10.28 15.96 25.16
CA GLU A 350 -9.99 14.56 25.41
C GLU A 350 -8.56 14.43 25.97
N ILE A 351 -8.40 13.71 27.08
CA ILE A 351 -7.11 13.55 27.73
C ILE A 351 -6.42 12.28 27.21
N TYR A 352 -5.19 12.44 26.74
CA TYR A 352 -4.36 11.37 26.22
C TYR A 352 -3.08 11.24 27.03
N LEU A 353 -2.68 10.00 27.31
CA LEU A 353 -1.42 9.65 27.95
C LEU A 353 -0.49 8.98 26.93
N SER A 354 0.71 9.53 26.76
CA SER A 354 1.79 8.88 26.01
C SER A 354 2.98 8.65 26.92
N ALA A 355 3.49 7.42 26.96
CA ALA A 355 4.59 7.04 27.84
C ALA A 355 5.51 6.00 27.19
N VAL A 356 6.80 6.14 27.45
CA VAL A 356 7.81 5.10 27.22
C VAL A 356 8.31 4.66 28.58
N LEU A 357 8.11 3.38 28.87
CA LEU A 357 8.40 2.76 30.14
C LEU A 357 9.42 1.65 29.92
N GLN A 358 10.34 1.48 30.85
CA GLN A 358 11.31 0.39 30.82
C GLN A 358 10.98 -0.64 31.89
N LYS A 359 10.88 -1.91 31.49
CA LYS A 359 10.64 -3.02 32.42
C LYS A 359 11.85 -3.17 33.36
N PRO A 360 11.65 -3.20 34.69
CA PRO A 360 12.75 -3.39 35.62
C PRO A 360 13.33 -4.80 35.53
N VAL A 361 14.57 -4.95 35.95
CA VAL A 361 15.14 -6.28 36.24
C VAL A 361 14.64 -6.70 37.62
N ARG A 362 13.87 -7.79 37.68
CA ARG A 362 13.41 -8.39 38.95
C ARG A 362 14.29 -9.61 39.19
N VAL A 363 14.91 -9.66 40.37
CA VAL A 363 15.81 -10.74 40.81
C VAL A 363 15.01 -11.79 41.57
#